data_AF-A0A166EFE3-F1
#
_entry.id   AF-A0A166EFE3-F1
#
_cell.length_a   1.000
_cell.length_b   1.000
_cell.length_c   1.000
_cell.angle_alpha   90.00
_cell.angle_beta   90.00
_cell.angle_gamma   90.00
#
_symmetry.space_group_name_H-M   'P 1'
#
loop_
_entity.id
_entity.type
_entity.pdbx_description
1 polymer ?
#
loop_
_entity_poly.entity_id
_entity_poly.type
_entity_poly.pdbx_seq_one_letter_code
_entity_poly.pdbx_strand_id
1 'polypeptide(L)' 'MNGMMISSYLSLIISSILIIFALIFNPAVWIVYGIAIVFIPLFILSLGLITMAKSNKEEQEERKEEPFIGY' A
#
# COMPACT_ATOMS: atom_id res chain seq x y z
N MET A 1 -4.32 15.42 4.00
CA MET A 1 -3.86 14.06 3.65
C MET A 1 -4.74 13.58 2.51
N ASN A 2 -4.15 13.25 1.36
CA ASN A 2 -4.91 12.93 0.14
C ASN A 2 -5.80 11.69 0.35
N GLY A 3 -6.98 11.62 -0.28
CA GLY A 3 -7.88 10.45 -0.15
C GLY A 3 -7.22 9.12 -0.54
N MET A 4 -6.32 9.16 -1.54
CA MET A 4 -5.51 8.02 -2.00
C MET A 4 -4.48 7.55 -0.95
N MET A 5 -3.90 8.47 -0.17
CA MET A 5 -2.99 8.10 0.92
C MET A 5 -3.75 7.36 2.02
N ILE A 6 -4.94 7.87 2.37
CA ILE A 6 -5.79 7.27 3.40
C ILE A 6 -6.21 5.86 3.00
N SER A 7 -6.68 5.66 1.77
CA SER A 7 -7.08 4.33 1.29
C SER A 7 -5.90 3.36 1.25
N SER A 8 -4.72 3.81 0.81
CA SER A 8 -3.52 2.95 0.76
C SER A 8 -3.07 2.50 2.15
N TYR A 9 -3.05 3.40 3.14
CA TYR A 9 -2.77 3.03 4.53
C TYR A 9 -3.83 2.10 5.13
N LEU A 10 -5.11 2.31 4.81
CA LEU A 10 -6.19 1.45 5.29
C LEU A 10 -6.02 0.02 4.74
N SER A 11 -5.74 -0.11 3.44
CA SER A 11 -5.48 -1.40 2.79
C SER A 11 -4.24 -2.10 3.37
N LEU A 12 -3.20 -1.34 3.70
CA LEU A 12 -1.99 -1.87 4.34
C LEU A 12 -2.29 -2.45 5.73
N ILE A 13 -3.05 -1.73 6.55
CA ILE A 13 -3.42 -2.18 7.90
C ILE A 13 -4.29 -3.44 7.83
N ILE A 14 -5.33 -3.44 7.00
CA ILE A 14 -6.26 -4.56 6.87
C ILE A 14 -5.54 -5.83 6.38
N SER A 15 -4.70 -5.70 5.33
CA SER A 15 -3.92 -6.83 4.81
C SER A 15 -2.95 -7.38 5.86
N SER A 16 -2.27 -6.50 6.60
CA SER A 16 -1.35 -6.92 7.67
C SER A 16 -2.07 -7.72 8.77
N ILE A 17 -3.23 -7.24 9.24
CA ILE A 17 -4.00 -7.90 10.29
C ILE A 17 -4.42 -9.31 9.85
N LEU A 18 -4.91 -9.45 8.62
CA LEU A 18 -5.39 -10.75 8.11
C LEU A 18 -4.24 -11.74 7.90
N ILE A 19 -3.08 -11.28 7.44
CA ILE A 19 -1.87 -12.11 7.34
C ILE A 19 -1.42 -12.56 8.74
N ILE A 20 -1.36 -11.65 9.72
CA ILE A 20 -1.01 -11.97 11.11
C ILE A 20 -2.02 -12.96 11.72
N PHE A 21 -3.31 -12.76 11.46
CA PHE A 21 -4.35 -13.67 11.91
C PHE A 21 -4.13 -15.10 11.38
N ALA A 22 -3.84 -15.24 10.08
CA ALA A 22 -3.56 -16.54 9.47
C ALA A 22 -2.32 -17.21 10.08
N LEU A 23 -1.32 -16.44 10.51
CA LEU A 23 -0.10 -16.96 11.14
C LEU A 23 -0.31 -17.40 12.60
N ILE A 24 -1.13 -16.68 13.38
CA ILE A 24 -1.29 -16.94 14.82
C ILE A 24 -2.35 -17.99 15.10
N PHE A 25 -3.51 -17.91 14.43
CA PHE A 25 -4.70 -18.70 14.82
C PHE A 25 -4.83 -20.03 14.09
N ASN A 26 -3.86 -20.39 13.22
CA ASN A 26 -3.82 -21.62 12.43
C ASN A 26 -5.20 -22.03 11.86
N PRO A 27 -5.86 -21.15 11.09
CA PRO A 27 -7.16 -21.47 10.48
C PRO A 27 -6.99 -22.58 9.43
N ALA A 28 -8.11 -23.15 8.97
CA ALA A 28 -8.08 -24.19 7.95
C ALA A 28 -7.26 -23.79 6.71
N VAL A 29 -6.53 -24.74 6.14
CA VAL A 29 -5.52 -24.52 5.10
C VAL A 29 -6.05 -23.71 3.90
N TRP A 30 -7.31 -23.94 3.50
CA TRP A 30 -7.96 -23.20 2.41
C TRP A 30 -8.11 -21.69 2.66
N ILE A 31 -8.21 -21.27 3.92
CA ILE A 31 -8.38 -19.88 4.37
C ILE A 31 -7.01 -19.23 4.38
N VAL A 32 -5.99 -19.97 4.83
CA VAL A 32 -4.60 -19.51 4.75
C VAL A 32 -4.22 -19.22 3.30
N TYR A 33 -4.55 -20.13 2.36
CA TYR A 33 -4.31 -19.89 0.94
C TYR A 33 -5.13 -18.73 0.38
N GLY A 34 -6.41 -18.62 0.73
CA GLY A 34 -7.23 -17.47 0.33
C GLY A 34 -6.67 -16.14 0.82
N ILE A 35 -6.23 -16.10 2.08
CA ILE A 35 -5.62 -14.90 2.67
C ILE A 35 -4.29 -14.59 1.97
N ALA A 36 -3.45 -15.59 1.73
CA ALA A 36 -2.15 -15.40 1.10
C ALA A 36 -2.28 -14.87 -0.34
N ILE A 37 -3.16 -15.46 -1.15
CA ILE A 37 -3.34 -15.09 -2.56
C ILE A 37 -3.87 -13.66 -2.71
N VAL A 38 -4.74 -13.21 -1.79
CA VAL A 38 -5.38 -11.89 -1.90
C VAL A 38 -4.60 -10.81 -1.14
N PHE A 39 -4.27 -11.05 0.12
CA PHE A 39 -3.77 -10.00 1.00
C PHE A 39 -2.27 -9.80 0.94
N ILE A 40 -1.46 -10.78 0.51
CA ILE A 40 -0.03 -10.55 0.28
C ILE A 40 0.19 -9.60 -0.90
N PRO A 41 -0.44 -9.79 -2.08
CA PRO A 41 -0.34 -8.81 -3.16
C PRO A 41 -0.91 -7.45 -2.76
N LEU A 42 -2.05 -7.41 -2.04
CA LEU A 42 -2.65 -6.16 -1.57
C LEU A 42 -1.71 -5.39 -0.64
N PHE A 43 -0.99 -6.10 0.24
CA PHE A 43 0.00 -5.53 1.13
C PHE A 43 1.15 -4.90 0.34
N ILE A 44 1.75 -5.63 -0.60
CA ILE A 44 2.84 -5.13 -1.44
C ILE A 44 2.38 -3.93 -2.29
N LEU A 45 1.19 -4.01 -2.89
CA LEU A 45 0.59 -2.92 -3.66
C LEU A 45 0.41 -1.67 -2.80
N SER A 46 -0.12 -1.83 -1.59
CA SER A 46 -0.37 -0.70 -0.69
C SER A 46 0.93 0.02 -0.29
N LEU A 47 2.03 -0.72 -0.09
CA LEU A 47 3.36 -0.14 0.10
C LEU A 47 3.79 0.66 -1.14
N GLY A 48 3.65 0.08 -2.33
CA GLY A 48 3.95 0.76 -3.59
C GLY A 48 3.18 2.07 -3.75
N LEU A 49 1.87 2.07 -3.49
CA LEU A 49 1.02 3.26 -3.57
C LEU A 49 1.42 4.33 -2.54
N ILE A 50 1.75 3.93 -1.31
CA ILE A 50 2.25 4.86 -0.29
C ILE A 50 3.57 5.49 -0.73
N THR A 51 4.48 4.71 -1.32
CA THR A 51 5.75 5.24 -1.83
C THR A 51 5.55 6.19 -3.01
N MET A 52 4.64 5.88 -3.94
CA MET A 52 4.32 6.74 -5.09
C MET A 52 3.59 8.02 -4.66
N ALA A 53 2.74 7.96 -3.64
CA ALA A 53 2.03 9.13 -3.13
C ALA A 53 2.93 10.08 -2.32
N LYS A 54 4.12 9.62 -1.93
CA LYS A 54 5.13 10.43 -1.26
C LYS A 54 6.00 11.10 -2.32
N SER A 55 5.72 12.35 -2.67
CA SER A 55 6.57 13.10 -3.60
C SER A 55 7.98 13.27 -3.04
N ASN A 56 8.98 12.96 -3.86
CA ASN A 56 10.38 13.18 -3.47
C ASN A 56 10.65 14.68 -3.34
N LYS A 57 11.54 15.10 -2.43
CA LYS A 57 11.86 16.53 -2.25
C LYS A 57 12.42 17.15 -3.54
N GLU A 58 13.21 16.37 -4.28
CA GLU A 58 13.74 16.76 -5.60
C GLU A 58 12.60 16.99 -6.61
N GLU A 59 11.61 16.09 -6.71
CA GLU A 59 10.43 16.30 -7.59
C GLU A 59 9.59 17.51 -7.17
N GLN A 60 9.55 17.85 -5.88
CA GLN A 60 8.83 19.04 -5.41
C GLN A 60 9.57 20.34 -5.76
N GLU A 61 10.90 20.31 -5.77
CA GLU A 61 11.75 21.43 -6.20
C GLU A 61 11.70 21.59 -7.72
N GLU A 62 11.82 20.50 -8.47
CA GLU A 62 11.74 20.48 -9.93
C GLU A 62 10.35 20.94 -10.42
N ARG A 63 9.25 20.54 -9.77
CA ARG A 63 7.89 21.08 -10.05
C ARG A 63 7.72 22.55 -9.72
N LYS A 64 8.54 23.11 -8.82
CA LYS A 64 8.53 24.54 -8.51
C LYS A 64 9.31 25.34 -9.56
N GLU A 65 10.44 24.81 -10.01
CA GLU A 65 11.32 25.48 -10.97
C GLU A 65 10.82 25.31 -12.41
N GLU A 66 10.24 24.16 -12.74
CA GLU A 66 9.71 23.84 -14.08
C GLU A 66 8.22 23.44 -14.04
N PRO A 67 7.32 24.37 -13.67
CA PRO A 67 5.90 24.07 -13.46
C PRO A 67 5.13 23.64 -14.73
N PHE A 68 5.71 23.82 -15.92
CA PHE A 68 5.04 23.57 -17.21
C PHE A 68 5.62 22.40 -18.03
N ILE A 69 6.65 21.69 -17.54
CA ILE A 69 7.31 20.61 -18.31
C ILE A 69 6.69 19.22 -18.01
N GLY A 70 5.81 19.12 -17.01
CA GLY A 70 5.17 17.87 -16.60
C GLY A 70 3.82 17.54 -17.24
N TYR A 71 3.57 17.94 -18.50
CA TYR A 71 2.47 17.38 -19.32
C TYR A 71 2.96 16.21 -20.17
#